data_AF-A0A934AG29-F1
#
_entry.id   AF-A0A934AG29-F1
#
_cell.length_a   1.000
_cell.length_b   1.000
_cell.length_c   1.000
_cell.angle_alpha   90.00
_cell.angle_beta   90.00
_cell.angle_gamma   90.00
#
_symmetry.space_group_name_H-M   'P 1'
#
loop_
_entity.id
_entity.type
_entity.pdbx_description
1 polymer ?
#
loop_
_entity_poly.entity_id
_entity_poly.type
_entity_poly.pdbx_seq_one_letter_code
_entity_poly.pdbx_strand_id
1 'polypeptide(L)'
;MKYQKSNIFSRGFTLMELLIVIALLGILIVVGLGSFQSATRKSKDSQRKANLKSVSVALEAYFNDAGAYPADDGQGHMVITDCSSSYSYCPWGSPMKNTATTYMALLPSDPGANAYWYIAGTSNASYQMYARIDNLEDGAITVSSGKPQMYSDVTCGSKKCNYGVSSSNILPETGRTLADDPG
;
A
#
# COMPACT_ATOMS: atom_id res chain seq x y z
N MET A 1 21.61 -74.35 10.34
CA MET A 1 21.49 -72.96 9.85
C MET A 1 21.08 -72.08 11.06
N LYS A 2 21.97 -71.24 11.59
CA LYS A 2 21.72 -70.42 12.81
C LYS A 2 21.25 -69.03 12.39
N TYR A 3 20.03 -68.64 12.77
CA TYR A 3 19.49 -67.29 12.56
C TYR A 3 20.05 -66.35 13.64
N GLN A 4 21.02 -65.50 13.28
CA GLN A 4 21.48 -64.43 14.18
C GLN A 4 20.48 -63.27 14.14
N LYS A 5 19.73 -63.11 15.23
CA LYS A 5 18.78 -62.01 15.43
C LYS A 5 19.58 -60.74 15.70
N SER A 6 19.64 -59.83 14.73
CA SER A 6 20.25 -58.51 14.89
C SER A 6 19.40 -57.68 15.86
N ASN A 7 19.86 -57.48 17.08
CA ASN A 7 19.27 -56.50 17.99
C ASN A 7 19.52 -55.10 17.44
N ILE A 8 18.51 -54.54 16.76
CA ILE A 8 18.48 -53.12 16.44
C ILE A 8 18.32 -52.42 17.80
N PHE A 9 19.39 -51.80 18.30
CA PHE A 9 19.32 -50.94 19.48
C PHE A 9 18.36 -49.79 19.18
N SER A 10 17.12 -49.92 19.68
CA SER A 10 16.16 -48.83 19.79
C SER A 10 16.75 -47.79 20.74
N ARG A 11 17.51 -46.83 20.22
CA ARG A 11 17.93 -45.64 20.96
C ARG A 11 16.68 -44.76 21.14
N GLY A 12 16.11 -44.78 22.33
CA GLY A 12 15.04 -43.86 22.70
C GLY A 12 15.57 -42.42 22.78
N PHE A 13 14.74 -41.46 22.38
CA PHE A 13 15.02 -40.03 22.48
C PHE A 13 15.22 -39.66 23.96
N THR A 14 16.28 -38.92 24.30
CA THR A 14 16.47 -38.47 25.69
C THR A 14 15.56 -37.28 26.00
N LEU A 15 15.11 -37.16 27.26
CA LEU A 15 14.32 -36.00 27.71
C LEU A 15 15.08 -34.68 27.52
N MET A 16 16.40 -34.70 27.70
CA MET A 16 17.26 -33.53 27.50
C MET A 16 17.36 -33.13 26.02
N GLU A 17 17.42 -34.09 25.08
CA GLU A 17 17.38 -33.79 23.64
C GLU A 17 16.07 -33.11 23.26
N LEU A 18 14.93 -33.58 23.76
CA LEU A 18 13.65 -32.92 23.49
C LEU A 18 13.58 -31.52 24.11
N LEU A 19 14.13 -31.35 25.31
CA LEU A 19 14.15 -30.06 26.02
C LEU A 19 14.98 -29.01 25.28
N ILE A 20 16.15 -29.38 24.75
CA ILE A 20 16.99 -28.47 23.96
C ILE A 20 16.29 -28.09 22.66
N VAL A 21 15.61 -29.03 21.99
CA VAL A 21 14.90 -28.76 20.74
C VAL A 21 13.78 -27.74 20.96
N ILE A 22 12.94 -27.92 21.97
CA ILE A 22 11.86 -26.95 22.24
C ILE A 22 12.39 -25.58 22.66
N ALA A 23 13.52 -25.53 23.38
CA ALA A 23 14.17 -24.28 23.75
C ALA A 23 14.69 -23.53 22.50
N LEU A 24 15.35 -24.23 21.58
CA LEU A 24 15.83 -23.64 20.32
C LEU A 24 14.67 -23.21 19.40
N LEU A 25 13.62 -24.02 19.29
CA LEU A 25 12.41 -23.66 18.53
C LEU A 25 11.75 -22.40 19.08
N GLY A 26 11.69 -22.25 20.41
CA GLY A 26 11.17 -21.04 21.05
C GLY A 26 11.92 -19.76 20.64
N ILE A 27 13.25 -19.82 20.60
CA ILE A 27 14.09 -18.68 20.19
C ILE A 27 13.84 -18.33 18.71
N LEU A 28 13.79 -19.34 17.83
CA LEU A 28 13.56 -19.13 16.40
C LEU A 28 12.20 -18.50 16.11
N ILE A 29 11.14 -18.90 16.82
CA ILE A 29 9.79 -18.36 16.65
C ILE A 29 9.77 -16.86 16.99
N VAL A 30 10.37 -16.46 18.11
CA VAL A 30 10.36 -15.05 18.56
C VAL A 30 11.04 -14.13 17.53
N VAL A 31 12.20 -14.53 17.01
CA VAL A 31 12.91 -13.76 15.97
C VAL A 31 12.14 -13.78 14.65
N GLY A 32 11.52 -14.91 14.31
CA GLY A 32 10.71 -15.09 13.11
C GLY A 32 9.51 -14.14 13.04
N LEU A 33 8.77 -13.94 14.14
CA LEU A 33 7.58 -13.09 14.16
C LEU A 33 7.88 -11.61 13.88
N GLY A 34 8.99 -11.08 14.41
CA GLY A 34 9.38 -9.68 14.18
C GLY A 34 9.73 -9.41 12.73
N SER A 35 10.54 -10.29 12.12
CA SER A 35 10.94 -10.18 10.72
C SER A 35 9.75 -10.34 9.76
N PHE A 36 8.83 -11.27 10.04
CA PHE A 36 7.64 -11.51 9.24
C PHE A 36 6.71 -10.28 9.18
N GLN A 37 6.48 -9.62 10.32
CA GLN A 37 5.65 -8.40 10.35
C GLN A 37 6.27 -7.26 9.54
N SER A 38 7.59 -7.06 9.66
CA SER A 38 8.32 -6.05 8.88
C SER A 38 8.25 -6.33 7.37
N ALA A 39 8.48 -7.58 6.97
CA ALA A 39 8.37 -8.01 5.58
C ALA A 39 6.95 -7.81 5.02
N THR A 40 5.92 -8.13 5.82
CA THR A 40 4.52 -7.91 5.44
C THR A 40 4.19 -6.43 5.23
N ARG A 41 4.65 -5.53 6.13
CA ARG A 41 4.48 -4.08 5.95
C ARG A 41 5.12 -3.58 4.65
N LYS A 42 6.40 -3.94 4.44
CA LYS A 42 7.13 -3.57 3.21
C LYS A 42 6.48 -4.09 1.93
N SER A 43 5.92 -5.31 1.98
CA SER A 43 5.18 -5.89 0.86
C SER A 43 3.91 -5.09 0.53
N LYS A 44 3.10 -4.74 1.55
CA LYS A 44 1.92 -3.89 1.38
C LYS A 44 2.28 -2.49 0.86
N ASP A 45 3.36 -1.91 1.37
CA ASP A 45 3.86 -0.61 0.94
C ASP A 45 4.31 -0.63 -0.53
N SER A 46 5.01 -1.68 -0.95
CA SER A 46 5.37 -1.89 -2.35
C SER A 46 4.13 -1.99 -3.24
N GLN A 47 3.10 -2.71 -2.78
CA GLN A 47 1.83 -2.81 -3.49
C GLN A 47 1.11 -1.45 -3.58
N ARG A 48 1.08 -0.64 -2.51
CA ARG A 48 0.50 0.72 -2.54
C ARG A 48 1.16 1.62 -3.57
N LYS A 49 2.50 1.60 -3.63
CA LYS A 49 3.27 2.37 -4.62
C LYS A 49 2.95 1.90 -6.05
N ALA A 50 2.91 0.59 -6.27
CA ALA A 50 2.58 0.01 -7.57
C ALA A 50 1.13 0.31 -8.00
N ASN A 51 0.19 0.29 -7.04
CA ASN A 51 -1.21 0.65 -7.26
C ASN A 51 -1.34 2.09 -7.75
N LEU A 52 -0.74 3.05 -7.03
CA LEU A 52 -0.77 4.45 -7.45
C LEU A 52 -0.12 4.64 -8.82
N LYS A 53 1.00 3.96 -9.10
CA LYS A 53 1.64 4.03 -10.42
C LYS A 53 0.77 3.46 -11.54
N SER A 54 0.02 2.39 -11.28
CA SER A 54 -0.90 1.79 -12.25
C SER A 54 -2.08 2.73 -12.53
N VAL A 55 -2.62 3.38 -11.49
CA VAL A 55 -3.68 4.38 -11.64
C VAL A 55 -3.17 5.60 -12.39
N SER A 56 -1.93 6.04 -12.16
CA SER A 56 -1.31 7.11 -12.94
C SER A 56 -1.34 6.81 -14.44
N VAL A 57 -1.00 5.60 -14.86
CA VAL A 57 -1.06 5.21 -16.28
C VAL A 57 -2.49 5.31 -16.85
N ALA A 58 -3.49 4.88 -16.07
CA ALA A 58 -4.89 5.02 -16.47
C ALA A 58 -5.36 6.48 -16.53
N LEU A 59 -4.87 7.34 -15.63
CA LEU A 59 -5.13 8.78 -15.64
C LEU A 59 -4.52 9.47 -16.84
N GLU A 60 -3.31 9.11 -17.25
CA GLU A 60 -2.71 9.64 -18.50
C GLU A 60 -3.53 9.21 -19.72
N ALA A 61 -4.00 7.96 -19.77
CA ALA A 61 -4.87 7.48 -20.84
C ALA A 61 -6.19 8.26 -20.88
N TYR A 62 -6.81 8.50 -19.72
CA TYR A 62 -8.01 9.33 -19.62
C TYR A 62 -7.77 10.76 -20.10
N PHE A 63 -6.64 11.37 -19.71
CA PHE A 63 -6.28 12.72 -20.14
C PHE A 63 -6.13 12.82 -21.65
N ASN A 64 -5.54 11.82 -22.30
CA ASN A 64 -5.40 11.79 -23.76
C ASN A 64 -6.75 11.78 -24.49
N ASP A 65 -7.77 11.13 -23.91
CA ASP A 65 -9.10 11.04 -24.52
C ASP A 65 -10.00 12.25 -24.16
N ALA A 66 -9.92 12.72 -22.91
CA ALA A 66 -10.83 13.75 -22.38
C ALA A 66 -10.23 15.18 -22.40
N GLY A 67 -8.92 15.32 -22.61
CA GLY A 67 -8.20 16.61 -22.56
C GLY A 67 -8.04 17.20 -21.16
N ALA A 68 -8.47 16.49 -20.13
CA ALA A 68 -8.42 16.87 -18.73
C ALA A 68 -8.40 15.62 -17.85
N TYR A 69 -7.86 15.73 -16.64
CA TYR A 69 -7.97 14.66 -15.64
C TYR A 69 -9.40 14.59 -15.06
N PRO A 70 -9.79 13.48 -14.42
CA PRO A 70 -11.03 13.43 -13.65
C PRO A 70 -11.10 14.57 -12.63
N ALA A 71 -12.28 15.14 -12.43
CA ALA A 71 -12.50 16.03 -11.30
C ALA A 71 -12.40 15.22 -9.98
N ASP A 72 -12.32 15.90 -8.85
CA ASP A 72 -12.45 15.27 -7.53
C ASP A 72 -13.69 15.77 -6.79
N ASP A 73 -14.14 14.99 -5.80
CA ASP A 73 -15.30 15.31 -4.96
C ASP A 73 -14.93 16.06 -3.66
N GLY A 74 -13.66 16.45 -3.50
CA GLY A 74 -13.12 17.02 -2.27
C GLY A 74 -12.97 16.02 -1.11
N GLN A 75 -13.27 14.73 -1.33
CA GLN A 75 -13.25 13.66 -0.32
C GLN A 75 -12.26 12.54 -0.68
N GLY A 76 -11.40 12.78 -1.67
CA GLY A 76 -10.35 11.86 -2.07
C GLY A 76 -10.74 10.90 -3.19
N HIS A 77 -11.88 11.11 -3.86
CA HIS A 77 -12.32 10.27 -4.97
C HIS A 77 -12.25 11.00 -6.31
N MET A 78 -12.10 10.22 -7.37
CA MET A 78 -12.26 10.70 -8.74
C MET A 78 -13.75 10.84 -9.07
N VAL A 79 -14.09 11.81 -9.90
CA VAL A 79 -15.44 12.01 -10.45
C VAL A 79 -15.37 11.86 -11.96
N ILE A 80 -15.92 10.75 -12.45
CA ILE A 80 -16.07 10.45 -13.87
C ILE A 80 -17.52 10.03 -14.09
N THR A 81 -18.14 10.51 -15.16
CA THR A 81 -19.49 10.07 -15.54
C THR A 81 -19.51 8.56 -15.80
N ASP A 82 -20.53 7.86 -15.31
CA ASP A 82 -20.77 6.42 -15.47
C ASP A 82 -19.77 5.45 -14.81
N CYS A 83 -18.83 5.91 -13.99
CA CYS A 83 -17.92 4.99 -13.32
C CYS A 83 -18.59 4.16 -12.20
N SER A 84 -19.73 4.61 -11.66
CA SER A 84 -20.52 3.91 -10.64
C SER A 84 -22.02 4.15 -10.86
N SER A 85 -22.85 3.15 -10.59
CA SER A 85 -24.32 3.28 -10.58
C SER A 85 -24.89 3.73 -9.23
N SER A 86 -24.08 3.70 -8.17
CA SER A 86 -24.52 3.90 -6.79
C SER A 86 -23.99 5.19 -6.17
N TYR A 87 -22.99 5.81 -6.80
CA TYR A 87 -22.29 7.00 -6.30
C TYR A 87 -22.04 7.97 -7.44
N SER A 88 -22.02 9.27 -7.12
CA SER A 88 -21.66 10.34 -8.06
C SER A 88 -20.14 10.46 -8.31
N TYR A 89 -19.37 9.55 -7.74
CA TYR A 89 -17.91 9.46 -7.83
C TYR A 89 -17.49 8.01 -8.08
N CYS A 90 -16.22 7.81 -8.37
CA CYS A 90 -15.60 6.51 -8.62
C CYS A 90 -14.96 6.00 -7.33
N PRO A 91 -15.62 5.11 -6.56
CA PRO A 91 -15.01 4.57 -5.36
C PRO A 91 -13.81 3.69 -5.74
N TRP A 92 -12.82 3.64 -4.86
CA TRP A 92 -11.75 2.65 -4.93
C TRP A 92 -12.37 1.24 -4.90
N GLY A 93 -11.97 0.38 -5.83
CA GLY A 93 -12.64 -0.91 -6.07
C GLY A 93 -13.79 -0.84 -7.09
N SER A 94 -13.92 0.23 -7.87
CA SER A 94 -14.80 0.29 -9.04
C SER A 94 -14.03 0.56 -10.33
N PRO A 95 -14.60 0.28 -11.51
CA PRO A 95 -13.95 0.57 -12.78
C PRO A 95 -13.68 2.07 -12.95
N MET A 96 -12.53 2.42 -13.49
CA MET A 96 -12.27 3.76 -14.01
C MET A 96 -12.66 3.77 -15.49
N LYS A 97 -13.85 4.30 -15.78
CA LYS A 97 -14.41 4.32 -17.12
C LYS A 97 -15.25 5.57 -17.35
N ASN A 98 -15.37 5.96 -18.61
CA ASN A 98 -16.46 6.82 -19.07
C ASN A 98 -17.45 5.98 -19.90
N THR A 99 -18.42 6.62 -20.55
CA THR A 99 -19.45 5.94 -21.35
C THR A 99 -18.89 5.12 -22.53
N ALA A 100 -17.70 5.46 -23.04
CA ALA A 100 -17.12 4.85 -24.24
C ALA A 100 -15.93 3.90 -23.96
N THR A 101 -15.11 4.24 -22.96
CA THR A 101 -13.81 3.61 -22.73
C THR A 101 -13.65 3.24 -21.26
N THR A 102 -13.11 2.04 -21.01
CA THR A 102 -12.64 1.61 -19.69
C THR A 102 -11.13 1.73 -19.62
N TYR A 103 -10.63 2.66 -18.81
CA TYR A 103 -9.20 2.95 -18.65
C TYR A 103 -8.53 2.02 -17.64
N MET A 104 -9.29 1.58 -16.64
CA MET A 104 -8.87 0.57 -15.69
C MET A 104 -10.08 -0.25 -15.25
N ALA A 105 -9.96 -1.58 -15.33
CA ALA A 105 -11.05 -2.50 -14.98
C ALA A 105 -11.49 -2.38 -13.52
N LEU A 106 -10.53 -2.13 -12.62
CA LEU A 106 -10.78 -1.95 -11.19
C LEU A 106 -9.74 -1.00 -10.60
N LEU A 107 -10.19 0.12 -10.04
CA LEU A 107 -9.34 0.94 -9.18
C LEU A 107 -8.88 0.12 -7.97
N PRO A 108 -7.59 0.09 -7.65
CA PRO A 108 -7.09 -0.71 -6.54
C PRO A 108 -7.57 -0.18 -5.19
N SER A 109 -7.87 -1.09 -4.27
CA SER A 109 -8.07 -0.76 -2.86
C SER A 109 -6.75 -0.88 -2.10
N ASP A 110 -6.62 -0.17 -0.97
CA ASP A 110 -5.47 -0.32 -0.07
C ASP A 110 -5.41 -1.78 0.46
N PRO A 111 -4.22 -2.42 0.50
CA PRO A 111 -4.08 -3.78 1.05
C PRO A 111 -4.11 -3.84 2.59
N GLY A 112 -4.30 -2.70 3.26
CA GLY A 112 -4.46 -2.56 4.70
C GLY A 112 -5.80 -1.95 5.06
N ALA A 113 -5.82 -1.16 6.14
CA ALA A 113 -7.01 -0.49 6.65
C ALA A 113 -7.12 0.97 6.21
N ASN A 114 -6.18 1.45 5.38
CA ASN A 114 -6.15 2.83 4.92
C ASN A 114 -6.94 2.97 3.61
N ALA A 115 -7.02 4.19 3.08
CA ALA A 115 -7.58 4.46 1.75
C ALA A 115 -6.60 5.30 0.93
N TYR A 116 -6.71 5.24 -0.40
CA TYR A 116 -6.03 6.18 -1.28
C TYR A 116 -6.82 7.49 -1.36
N TRP A 117 -6.12 8.57 -1.71
CA TRP A 117 -6.73 9.89 -1.83
C TRP A 117 -6.33 10.55 -3.15
N TYR A 118 -7.31 10.95 -3.95
CA TYR A 118 -7.13 11.64 -5.23
C TYR A 118 -7.52 13.12 -5.10
N ILE A 119 -6.77 14.01 -5.77
CA ILE A 119 -7.09 15.44 -5.88
C ILE A 119 -6.78 15.91 -7.29
N ALA A 120 -7.75 16.60 -7.90
CA ALA A 120 -7.54 17.26 -9.17
C ALA A 120 -6.88 18.63 -8.97
N GLY A 121 -5.99 19.00 -9.88
CA GLY A 121 -5.44 20.34 -9.95
C GLY A 121 -6.42 21.34 -10.52
N THR A 122 -6.02 22.61 -10.54
CA THR A 122 -6.82 23.68 -11.14
C THR A 122 -7.19 23.37 -12.59
N SER A 123 -8.48 23.53 -12.92
CA SER A 123 -9.02 23.23 -14.25
C SER A 123 -8.77 21.78 -14.71
N ASN A 124 -8.52 20.86 -13.77
CA ASN A 124 -8.19 19.46 -14.03
C ASN A 124 -6.98 19.26 -14.96
N ALA A 125 -6.04 20.21 -14.97
CA ALA A 125 -4.82 20.14 -15.80
C ALA A 125 -3.67 19.34 -15.15
N SER A 126 -3.85 18.91 -13.90
CA SER A 126 -2.93 18.07 -13.16
C SER A 126 -3.70 17.23 -12.14
N TYR A 127 -3.03 16.25 -11.52
CA TYR A 127 -3.57 15.51 -10.39
C TYR A 127 -2.48 15.22 -9.37
N GLN A 128 -2.93 14.92 -8.15
CA GLN A 128 -2.11 14.34 -7.09
C GLN A 128 -2.87 13.15 -6.49
N MET A 129 -2.15 12.07 -6.20
CA MET A 129 -2.67 10.89 -5.50
C MET A 129 -1.79 10.55 -4.31
N TYR A 130 -2.40 10.12 -3.22
CA TYR A 130 -1.72 9.86 -1.97
C TYR A 130 -2.06 8.50 -1.38
N ALA A 131 -1.12 7.96 -0.62
CA ALA A 131 -1.28 6.76 0.19
C ALA A 131 -0.65 6.94 1.58
N ARG A 132 -1.04 6.06 2.50
CA ARG A 132 -0.35 5.85 3.77
C ARG A 132 0.54 4.62 3.66
N ILE A 133 1.85 4.85 3.66
CA ILE A 133 2.90 3.84 3.79
C ILE A 133 3.14 3.57 5.28
N ASP A 134 3.21 2.31 5.65
CA ASP A 134 3.35 1.87 7.06
C ASP A 134 4.81 1.85 7.51
N ASN A 135 5.76 1.57 6.61
CA ASN A 135 7.18 1.65 6.88
C ASN A 135 7.67 3.12 6.88
N LEU A 136 7.73 3.74 8.05
CA LEU A 136 8.16 5.15 8.20
C LEU A 136 9.64 5.39 7.89
N GLU A 137 10.45 4.34 7.82
CA GLU A 137 11.86 4.39 7.41
C GLU A 137 12.03 4.26 5.88
N ASP A 138 10.93 4.20 5.13
CA ASP A 138 10.98 4.13 3.68
C ASP A 138 11.49 5.44 3.08
N GLY A 139 12.52 5.36 2.22
CA GLY A 139 13.14 6.54 1.61
C GLY A 139 12.25 7.33 0.65
N ALA A 140 11.03 6.86 0.35
CA ALA A 140 10.04 7.62 -0.38
C ALA A 140 9.25 8.61 0.50
N ILE A 141 9.41 8.56 1.83
CA ILE A 141 8.78 9.50 2.76
C ILE A 141 9.73 10.68 2.97
N THR A 142 9.21 11.89 2.81
CA THR A 142 9.96 13.11 3.10
C THR A 142 10.30 13.17 4.59
N VAL A 143 11.54 13.52 4.92
CA VAL A 143 12.01 13.63 6.30
C VAL A 143 12.42 15.07 6.58
N SER A 144 11.96 15.61 7.71
CA SER A 144 12.40 16.92 8.23
C SER A 144 12.90 16.73 9.66
N SER A 145 14.09 17.26 9.97
CA SER A 145 14.69 17.15 11.31
C SER A 145 14.76 15.72 11.88
N GLY A 146 14.98 14.72 11.00
CA GLY A 146 15.05 13.31 11.38
C GLY A 146 13.70 12.63 11.63
N LYS A 147 12.58 13.32 11.37
CA LYS A 147 11.23 12.76 11.52
C LYS A 147 10.50 12.62 10.18
N PRO A 148 9.77 11.52 9.95
CA PRO A 148 8.94 11.35 8.77
C PRO A 148 7.86 12.42 8.73
N GLN A 149 7.66 13.00 7.54
CA GLN A 149 6.62 13.98 7.28
C GLN A 149 5.36 13.30 6.75
N MET A 150 4.24 13.95 6.98
CA MET A 150 2.92 13.61 6.46
C MET A 150 2.25 14.83 5.83
N TYR A 151 1.38 14.58 4.86
CA TYR A 151 0.48 15.56 4.30
C TYR A 151 -0.62 15.88 5.32
N SER A 152 -0.45 16.98 6.06
CA SER A 152 -1.33 17.35 7.17
C SER A 152 -2.78 17.63 6.71
N ASP A 153 -2.94 18.06 5.46
CA ASP A 153 -4.22 18.36 4.81
C ASP A 153 -4.86 17.15 4.10
N VAL A 154 -4.17 16.01 4.00
CA VAL A 154 -4.64 14.84 3.25
C VAL A 154 -4.76 13.61 4.13
N THR A 155 -5.92 12.94 4.10
CA THR A 155 -6.24 11.84 5.02
C THR A 155 -6.50 10.54 4.28
N CYS A 156 -5.62 9.55 4.46
CA CYS A 156 -5.70 8.23 3.86
C CYS A 156 -6.41 7.26 4.82
N GLY A 157 -7.74 7.33 4.87
CA GLY A 157 -8.55 6.58 5.83
C GLY A 157 -8.58 7.25 7.20
N SER A 158 -8.02 6.62 8.23
CA SER A 158 -7.92 7.21 9.58
C SER A 158 -6.59 7.91 9.87
N LYS A 159 -5.62 7.82 8.94
CA LYS A 159 -4.27 8.37 9.10
C LYS A 159 -3.96 9.42 8.04
N LYS A 160 -3.03 10.33 8.33
CA LYS A 160 -2.52 11.27 7.33
C LYS A 160 -1.66 10.57 6.29
N CYS A 161 -1.83 10.92 5.03
CA CYS A 161 -1.02 10.34 3.96
C CYS A 161 0.45 10.78 4.12
N ASN A 162 1.39 9.97 3.67
CA ASN A 162 2.85 10.25 3.76
C ASN A 162 3.62 9.88 2.48
N TYR A 163 2.90 9.42 1.45
CA TYR A 163 3.44 9.14 0.13
C TYR A 163 2.52 9.72 -0.93
N GLY A 164 3.09 10.34 -1.95
CA GLY A 164 2.34 10.96 -3.03
C GLY A 164 2.94 10.67 -4.40
N VAL A 165 2.07 10.64 -5.41
CA VAL A 165 2.43 10.68 -6.83
C VAL A 165 1.58 11.75 -7.50
N SER A 166 2.03 12.28 -8.62
CA SER A 166 1.33 13.33 -9.34
C SER A 166 1.51 13.19 -10.84
N SER A 167 0.73 13.95 -11.60
CA SER A 167 1.01 14.19 -13.02
C SER A 167 2.39 14.84 -13.20
N SER A 168 2.99 14.67 -14.38
CA SER A 168 4.40 15.07 -14.64
C SER A 168 4.68 16.58 -14.54
N ASN A 169 3.64 17.42 -14.53
CA ASN A 169 3.73 18.88 -14.52
C ASN A 169 3.71 19.50 -13.12
N ILE A 170 3.46 18.73 -12.06
CA ILE A 170 3.51 19.21 -10.68
C ILE A 170 4.16 18.18 -9.77
N LEU A 171 4.62 18.62 -8.60
CA LEU A 171 5.09 17.72 -7.54
C LEU A 171 3.93 17.32 -6.61
N PRO A 172 3.98 16.14 -5.96
CA PRO A 172 3.01 15.74 -4.95
C PRO A 172 2.88 16.74 -3.78
N GLU A 173 3.92 17.50 -3.48
CA GLU A 173 3.96 18.49 -2.40
C GLU A 173 3.37 19.85 -2.81
N THR A 174 3.07 20.05 -4.10
CA THR A 174 2.58 21.32 -4.63
C THR A 174 1.25 21.71 -3.95
N GLY A 175 1.23 22.85 -3.26
CA GLY A 175 0.05 23.32 -2.55
C GLY A 175 -0.32 22.51 -1.30
N ARG A 176 0.59 21.66 -0.79
CA ARG A 176 0.38 20.83 0.39
C ARG A 176 1.19 21.29 1.58
N THR A 177 0.69 20.97 2.78
CA THR A 177 1.41 21.25 4.03
C THR A 177 1.95 19.96 4.61
N LEU A 178 3.27 19.83 4.63
CA LEU A 178 3.96 18.76 5.32
C LEU A 178 4.17 19.09 6.80
N ALA A 179 3.92 18.11 7.67
CA ALA A 179 4.15 18.20 9.10
C ALA A 179 4.77 16.90 9.64
N ASP A 180 5.47 16.99 10.77
CA ASP A 180 5.98 15.83 11.51
C ASP A 180 4.83 14.86 11.85
N ASP A 181 5.07 13.56 11.68
CA ASP A 181 4.18 12.53 12.22
C ASP A 181 4.13 12.61 13.76
N PRO A 182 2.95 12.81 14.39
CA PRO A 182 2.85 12.91 15.83
C PRO A 182 3.04 11.57 16.56
N GLY A 183 3.08 10.45 15.83
CA GLY A 183 3.26 9.09 16.39
C GLY A 183 2.01 8.23 16.28
#